data_AF-A0A9E5RSN8-F1
#
_entry.id   AF-A0A9E5RSN8-F1
#
_cell.length_a   1.000
_cell.length_b   1.000
_cell.length_c   1.000
_cell.angle_alpha   90.00
_cell.angle_beta   90.00
_cell.angle_gamma   90.00
#
_symmetry.space_group_name_H-M   'P 1'
#
loop_
_entity.id
_entity.type
_entity.pdbx_description
1 polymer ?
#
loop_
_entity_poly.entity_id
_entity_poly.type
_entity_poly.pdbx_seq_one_letter_code
_entity_poly.pdbx_strand_id
1 'polypeptide(L)'
;MRWSIEASQQLRAISAGWGWLKSRAKMFLIRFKSHPESTDYLIWRQQFFLKRLRLGLRLGTFWSLIGAITGIYYALVDIEELRANFLKFFGDASIADALRDAVIIYNLVVLALLVLCLIGWRTAWGKRHPALLFLVFTCSLNEFLGQVVTTFFHIPLTPDTLIFLAIAILIPVRWRLHLIAQALPIVYYAIVYPIIGLTTLGTTDTFKLYTANTIVEIAWVCSVSILAVYLYEQLKRSEFEAHRQLQVFLYSVSHDLQTPVVGTSIVLKSLLSQPVDGCNDEIRVKRSVIERLLQGSDRQLTLINSLIESHTTEVQGIVIYREPIQLKPLVDSVLIDLQHSLAKKRVQLTNHITSELPLVNADANQLWRVFSNLIGNALKHNPHGIELTLDATVLEPRQGGEGVKRWRGGRVRKIKPTHQCSNIPMLLCIVQDNGTGIAPEQCQRLFKLYTRGNRARYMPGLGLGLYLCQQIIVAHSGEIGVDSHLGKGSTFWFTLPLYPT
;
A
#
# COMPACT_ATOMS: atom_id res chain seq x y z
N MET A 1 -58.12 -3.20 -4.61
CA MET A 1 -57.54 -2.39 -3.50
C MET A 1 -56.44 -3.11 -2.71
N ARG A 2 -56.52 -4.42 -2.41
CA ARG A 2 -55.42 -5.16 -1.72
C ARG A 2 -54.11 -5.26 -2.53
N TRP A 3 -54.20 -5.52 -3.84
CA TRP A 3 -53.04 -5.63 -4.74
C TRP A 3 -52.19 -4.36 -4.87
N SER A 4 -52.79 -3.15 -4.77
CA SER A 4 -52.04 -1.89 -4.84
C SER A 4 -51.28 -1.57 -3.55
N ILE A 5 -51.72 -2.12 -2.41
CA ILE A 5 -51.07 -1.90 -1.11
C ILE A 5 -49.82 -2.77 -0.99
N GLU A 6 -49.90 -4.05 -1.38
CA GLU A 6 -48.76 -4.98 -1.39
C GLU A 6 -47.65 -4.53 -2.36
N ALA A 7 -48.01 -4.09 -3.57
CA ALA A 7 -47.04 -3.53 -4.52
C ALA A 7 -46.34 -2.27 -3.97
N SER A 8 -47.08 -1.40 -3.25
CA SER A 8 -46.51 -0.18 -2.63
C SER A 8 -45.60 -0.47 -1.44
N GLN A 9 -45.83 -1.58 -0.73
CA GLN A 9 -44.97 -2.03 0.37
C GLN A 9 -43.68 -2.69 -0.15
N GLN A 10 -43.77 -3.51 -1.20
CA GLN A 10 -42.59 -4.08 -1.84
C GLN A 10 -41.70 -2.99 -2.47
N LEU A 11 -42.27 -2.01 -3.15
CA LEU A 11 -41.51 -0.87 -3.70
C LEU A 11 -40.82 -0.03 -2.61
N ARG A 12 -41.44 0.12 -1.43
CA ARG A 12 -40.83 0.78 -0.27
C ARG A 12 -39.71 -0.03 0.36
N ALA A 13 -39.86 -1.35 0.43
CA ALA A 13 -38.79 -2.24 0.92
C ALA A 13 -37.58 -2.24 -0.03
N ILE A 14 -37.82 -2.26 -1.36
CA ILE A 14 -36.77 -2.20 -2.38
C ILE A 14 -36.05 -0.85 -2.35
N SER A 15 -36.78 0.28 -2.21
CA SER A 15 -36.16 1.60 -2.14
C SER A 15 -35.36 1.81 -0.85
N ALA A 16 -35.83 1.29 0.28
CA ALA A 16 -35.09 1.28 1.54
C ALA A 16 -33.82 0.42 1.45
N GLY A 17 -33.91 -0.77 0.83
CA GLY A 17 -32.76 -1.62 0.55
C GLY A 17 -31.73 -0.93 -0.33
N TRP A 18 -32.16 -0.23 -1.39
CA TRP A 18 -31.30 0.54 -2.28
C TRP A 18 -30.63 1.72 -1.58
N GLY A 19 -31.37 2.44 -0.71
CA GLY A 19 -30.83 3.53 0.11
C GLY A 19 -29.75 3.05 1.09
N TRP A 20 -29.98 1.91 1.75
CA TRP A 20 -29.01 1.28 2.63
C TRP A 20 -27.75 0.84 1.87
N LEU A 21 -27.90 0.18 0.73
CA LEU A 21 -26.79 -0.26 -0.12
C LEU A 21 -25.95 0.93 -0.61
N LYS A 22 -26.59 2.01 -1.05
CA LYS A 22 -25.92 3.24 -1.51
C LYS A 22 -25.11 3.90 -0.39
N SER A 23 -25.63 3.91 0.84
CA SER A 23 -24.92 4.47 2.00
C SER A 23 -23.70 3.61 2.39
N ARG A 24 -23.85 2.28 2.39
CA ARG A 24 -22.74 1.34 2.65
C ARG A 24 -21.68 1.38 1.55
N ALA A 25 -22.08 1.44 0.29
CA ALA A 25 -21.18 1.61 -0.85
C ALA A 25 -20.40 2.93 -0.76
N LYS A 26 -21.06 4.03 -0.37
CA LYS A 26 -20.39 5.33 -0.18
C LYS A 26 -19.36 5.27 0.95
N MET A 27 -19.67 4.66 2.10
CA MET A 27 -18.69 4.45 3.17
C MET A 27 -17.55 3.51 2.76
N PHE A 28 -17.85 2.45 2.00
CA PHE A 28 -16.85 1.54 1.44
C PHE A 28 -15.90 2.28 0.48
N LEU A 29 -16.44 3.08 -0.44
CA LEU A 29 -15.68 3.92 -1.38
C LEU A 29 -14.82 5.00 -0.71
N ILE A 30 -15.29 5.59 0.40
CA ILE A 30 -14.49 6.56 1.19
C ILE A 30 -13.25 5.88 1.80
N ARG A 31 -13.35 4.59 2.17
CA ARG A 31 -12.21 3.80 2.65
C ARG A 31 -11.18 3.49 1.55
N PHE A 32 -11.60 3.62 0.28
CA PHE A 32 -10.76 3.49 -0.91
C PHE A 32 -10.26 4.81 -1.49
N LYS A 33 -10.37 5.91 -0.74
CA LYS A 33 -9.75 7.18 -1.13
C LYS A 33 -8.23 7.00 -1.13
N SER A 34 -7.69 6.72 -2.32
CA SER A 34 -6.28 6.45 -2.55
C SER A 34 -5.46 7.66 -2.14
N HIS A 35 -4.45 7.44 -1.29
CA HIS A 35 -3.37 8.42 -1.12
C HIS A 35 -2.76 8.72 -2.50
N PRO A 36 -2.29 9.96 -2.74
CA PRO A 36 -1.68 10.32 -4.02
C PRO A 36 -0.61 9.29 -4.41
N GLU A 37 -0.74 8.74 -5.62
CA GLU A 37 0.17 7.72 -6.14
C GLU A 37 1.54 8.35 -6.44
N SER A 38 2.63 7.66 -6.08
CA SER A 38 3.97 8.15 -6.44
C SER A 38 4.15 8.12 -7.96
N THR A 39 4.84 9.12 -8.51
CA THR A 39 5.16 9.20 -9.95
C THR A 39 5.84 7.95 -10.47
N ASP A 40 6.74 7.36 -9.67
CA ASP A 40 7.48 6.16 -10.05
C ASP A 40 6.58 4.92 -10.12
N TYR A 41 5.62 4.81 -9.20
CA TYR A 41 4.62 3.73 -9.26
C TYR A 41 3.72 3.89 -10.50
N LEU A 42 3.34 5.11 -10.87
CA LEU A 42 2.54 5.36 -12.08
C LEU A 42 3.26 4.88 -13.34
N ILE A 43 4.55 5.19 -13.45
CA ILE A 43 5.40 4.77 -14.57
C ILE A 43 5.53 3.24 -14.59
N TRP A 44 5.85 2.64 -13.45
CA TRP A 44 5.94 1.18 -13.31
C TRP A 44 4.61 0.50 -13.69
N ARG A 45 3.49 0.99 -13.16
CA ARG A 45 2.14 0.46 -13.43
C ARG A 45 1.81 0.52 -14.91
N GLN A 46 2.16 1.62 -15.59
CA GLN A 46 1.98 1.76 -17.03
C GLN A 46 2.85 0.76 -17.81
N GLN A 47 4.13 0.61 -17.47
CA GLN A 47 5.00 -0.36 -18.13
C GLN A 47 4.54 -1.81 -17.92
N PHE A 48 4.09 -2.14 -16.71
CA PHE A 48 3.55 -3.47 -16.39
C PHE A 48 2.28 -3.74 -17.20
N PHE A 49 1.34 -2.80 -17.21
CA PHE A 49 0.11 -2.88 -18.00
C PHE A 49 0.42 -3.10 -19.49
N LEU A 50 1.37 -2.33 -20.03
CA LEU A 50 1.83 -2.45 -21.40
C LEU A 50 2.40 -3.86 -21.69
N LYS A 51 3.31 -4.38 -20.85
CA LYS A 51 3.88 -5.72 -21.04
C LYS A 51 2.82 -6.82 -21.01
N ARG A 52 1.85 -6.73 -20.09
CA ARG A 52 0.75 -7.69 -19.96
C ARG A 52 -0.25 -7.58 -21.11
N LEU A 53 -0.58 -6.38 -21.58
CA LEU A 53 -1.42 -6.18 -22.76
C LEU A 53 -0.78 -6.79 -24.01
N ARG A 54 0.54 -6.65 -24.20
CA ARG A 54 1.25 -7.30 -25.30
C ARG A 54 1.15 -8.82 -25.25
N LEU A 55 1.32 -9.41 -24.07
CA LEU A 55 1.17 -10.84 -23.87
C LEU A 55 -0.26 -11.29 -24.16
N GLY A 56 -1.24 -10.55 -23.64
CA GLY A 56 -2.67 -10.80 -23.87
C GLY A 56 -3.07 -10.73 -25.33
N LEU A 57 -2.63 -9.70 -26.05
CA LEU A 57 -2.87 -9.58 -27.48
C LEU A 57 -2.31 -10.78 -28.26
N ARG A 58 -1.09 -11.23 -27.95
CA ARG A 58 -0.49 -12.40 -28.62
C ARG A 58 -1.23 -13.71 -28.33
N LEU A 59 -1.53 -13.97 -27.07
CA LEU A 59 -2.26 -15.17 -26.67
C LEU A 59 -3.69 -15.15 -27.24
N GLY A 60 -4.39 -14.02 -27.13
CA GLY A 60 -5.72 -13.84 -27.70
C GLY A 60 -5.74 -14.06 -29.20
N THR A 61 -4.77 -13.52 -29.96
CA THR A 61 -4.68 -13.77 -31.41
C THR A 61 -4.38 -15.22 -31.73
N PHE A 62 -3.53 -15.89 -30.95
CA PHE A 62 -3.19 -17.28 -31.18
C PHE A 62 -4.39 -18.20 -30.96
N TRP A 63 -5.10 -18.04 -29.84
CA TRP A 63 -6.28 -18.83 -29.55
C TRP A 63 -7.46 -18.49 -30.46
N SER A 64 -7.65 -17.22 -30.83
CA SER A 64 -8.66 -16.83 -31.81
C SER A 64 -8.37 -17.40 -33.20
N LEU A 65 -7.10 -17.49 -33.62
CA LEU A 65 -6.72 -18.15 -34.88
C LEU A 65 -7.06 -19.65 -34.85
N ILE A 66 -6.75 -20.35 -33.75
CA ILE A 66 -7.12 -21.75 -33.58
C ILE A 66 -8.64 -21.90 -33.63
N GLY A 67 -9.38 -21.08 -32.88
CA GLY A 67 -10.85 -21.09 -32.88
C GLY A 67 -11.44 -20.82 -34.26
N ALA A 68 -10.85 -19.90 -35.04
CA ALA A 68 -11.27 -19.63 -36.41
C ALA A 68 -11.03 -20.84 -37.34
N ILE A 69 -9.88 -21.51 -37.24
CA ILE A 69 -9.57 -22.71 -38.03
C ILE A 69 -10.56 -23.84 -37.68
N THR A 70 -10.78 -24.09 -36.39
CA THR A 70 -11.74 -25.09 -35.91
C THR A 70 -13.17 -24.75 -36.36
N GLY A 71 -13.58 -23.48 -36.27
CA GLY A 71 -14.88 -23.02 -36.74
C GLY A 71 -15.08 -23.21 -38.24
N ILE A 72 -14.05 -22.92 -39.05
CA ILE A 72 -14.08 -23.15 -40.51
C ILE A 72 -14.16 -24.65 -40.82
N TYR A 73 -13.43 -25.49 -40.09
CA TYR A 73 -13.50 -26.96 -40.25
C TYR A 73 -14.91 -27.47 -40.01
N TYR A 74 -15.53 -27.12 -38.87
CA TYR A 74 -16.91 -27.50 -38.58
C TYR A 74 -17.90 -26.96 -39.62
N ALA A 75 -17.68 -25.74 -40.11
CA ALA A 75 -18.52 -25.13 -41.13
C ALA A 75 -18.38 -25.75 -42.53
N LEU A 76 -17.33 -26.52 -42.82
CA LEU A 76 -17.08 -27.11 -44.14
C LEU A 76 -17.26 -28.63 -44.17
N VAL A 77 -16.88 -29.32 -43.09
CA VAL A 77 -16.82 -30.79 -43.06
C VAL A 77 -18.05 -31.40 -42.39
N ASP A 78 -18.51 -30.84 -41.26
CA ASP A 78 -19.62 -31.41 -40.47
C ASP A 78 -20.97 -30.71 -40.70
N ILE A 79 -21.06 -29.86 -41.73
CA ILE A 79 -22.27 -29.05 -41.92
C ILE A 79 -23.51 -29.86 -42.29
N GLU A 80 -23.35 -31.01 -42.96
CA GLU A 80 -24.47 -31.90 -43.26
C GLU A 80 -25.04 -32.57 -42.00
N GLU A 81 -24.17 -32.96 -41.07
CA GLU A 81 -24.58 -33.50 -39.77
C GLU A 81 -25.24 -32.42 -38.91
N LEU A 82 -24.70 -31.20 -38.94
CA LEU A 82 -25.29 -30.04 -38.29
C LEU A 82 -26.70 -29.73 -38.86
N ARG A 83 -26.85 -29.70 -40.19
CA ARG A 83 -28.14 -29.51 -40.87
C ARG A 83 -29.14 -30.60 -40.50
N ALA A 84 -28.72 -31.86 -40.45
CA ALA A 84 -29.57 -32.98 -40.06
C ALA A 84 -30.06 -32.83 -38.61
N ASN A 85 -29.18 -32.43 -37.69
CA ASN A 85 -29.53 -32.21 -36.29
C ASN A 85 -30.49 -31.02 -36.10
N PHE A 86 -30.26 -29.90 -36.79
CA PHE A 86 -31.15 -28.74 -36.71
C PHE A 86 -32.51 -29.00 -37.35
N LEU A 87 -32.55 -29.68 -38.49
CA LEU A 87 -33.81 -30.12 -39.10
C LEU A 87 -34.60 -31.04 -38.15
N LYS A 88 -33.92 -31.94 -37.44
CA LYS A 88 -34.55 -32.85 -36.47
C LYS A 88 -35.09 -32.13 -35.22
N PHE A 89 -34.40 -31.09 -34.73
CA PHE A 89 -34.71 -30.44 -33.46
C PHE A 89 -35.61 -29.21 -33.60
N PHE A 90 -35.45 -28.47 -34.70
CA PHE A 90 -36.14 -27.19 -34.95
C PHE A 90 -37.06 -27.23 -36.17
N GLY A 91 -37.03 -28.30 -36.97
CA GLY A 91 -37.86 -28.44 -38.17
C GLY A 91 -37.40 -27.60 -39.37
N ASP A 92 -36.31 -26.85 -39.22
CA ASP A 92 -35.79 -25.93 -40.23
C ASP A 92 -34.26 -26.04 -40.34
N ALA A 93 -33.80 -26.48 -41.51
CA ALA A 93 -32.37 -26.60 -41.80
C ALA A 93 -31.70 -25.24 -42.12
N SER A 94 -32.47 -24.19 -42.45
CA SER A 94 -31.92 -22.87 -42.77
C SER A 94 -31.24 -22.19 -41.57
N ILE A 95 -31.64 -22.58 -40.35
CA ILE A 95 -31.01 -22.14 -39.09
C ILE A 95 -29.54 -22.58 -39.02
N ALA A 96 -29.21 -23.76 -39.57
CA ALA A 96 -27.84 -24.26 -39.59
C ALA A 96 -26.94 -23.41 -40.51
N ASP A 97 -27.47 -22.94 -41.64
CA ASP A 97 -26.74 -22.07 -42.56
C ASP A 97 -26.55 -20.67 -41.94
N ALA A 98 -27.58 -20.11 -41.31
CA ALA A 98 -27.50 -18.85 -40.58
C ALA A 98 -26.47 -18.92 -39.43
N LEU A 99 -26.42 -20.04 -38.70
CA LEU A 99 -25.45 -20.27 -37.63
C LEU A 99 -24.03 -20.35 -38.17
N ARG A 100 -23.84 -21.08 -39.27
CA ARG A 100 -22.54 -21.18 -39.95
C ARG A 100 -22.02 -19.80 -40.34
N ASP A 101 -22.83 -19.01 -41.02
CA ASP A 101 -22.44 -17.69 -41.50
C ASP A 101 -22.13 -16.74 -40.32
N ALA A 102 -22.96 -16.76 -39.28
CA ALA A 102 -22.74 -15.99 -38.06
C ALA A 102 -21.39 -16.33 -37.38
N VAL A 103 -21.06 -17.62 -37.25
CA VAL A 103 -19.82 -18.09 -36.62
C VAL A 103 -18.59 -17.71 -37.45
N ILE A 104 -18.66 -17.82 -38.78
CA ILE A 104 -17.56 -17.41 -39.66
C ILE A 104 -17.32 -15.90 -39.56
N ILE A 105 -18.38 -15.09 -39.70
CA ILE A 105 -18.30 -13.62 -39.64
C ILE A 105 -17.73 -13.20 -38.29
N TYR A 106 -18.23 -13.77 -37.19
CA TYR A 106 -17.74 -13.50 -35.84
C TYR A 106 -16.22 -13.74 -35.72
N ASN A 107 -15.75 -14.94 -36.09
CA ASN A 107 -14.35 -15.29 -35.96
C ASN A 107 -13.44 -14.39 -36.81
N LEU A 108 -13.88 -14.02 -38.03
CA LEU A 108 -13.14 -13.08 -38.88
C LEU A 108 -13.06 -11.68 -38.27
N VAL A 109 -14.17 -11.17 -37.73
CA VAL A 109 -14.22 -9.84 -37.09
C VAL A 109 -13.33 -9.79 -35.85
N VAL A 110 -13.39 -10.82 -34.99
CA VAL A 110 -12.53 -10.92 -33.80
C VAL A 110 -11.06 -10.95 -34.19
N LEU A 111 -10.70 -11.82 -35.15
CA LEU A 111 -9.32 -11.92 -35.62
C LEU A 111 -8.82 -10.60 -36.20
N ALA A 112 -9.62 -9.94 -37.04
CA ALA A 112 -9.29 -8.64 -37.62
C ALA A 112 -9.04 -7.57 -36.55
N LEU A 113 -9.93 -7.47 -35.55
CA LEU A 113 -9.78 -6.50 -34.45
C LEU A 113 -8.56 -6.78 -33.58
N LEU A 114 -8.27 -8.05 -33.30
CA LEU A 114 -7.09 -8.44 -32.52
C LEU A 114 -5.79 -8.16 -33.31
N VAL A 115 -5.77 -8.39 -34.62
CA VAL A 115 -4.65 -8.03 -35.52
C VAL A 115 -4.49 -6.50 -35.58
N LEU A 116 -5.57 -5.74 -35.73
CA LEU A 116 -5.53 -4.28 -35.67
C LEU A 116 -4.99 -3.79 -34.31
N CYS A 117 -5.35 -4.43 -33.21
CA CYS A 117 -4.80 -4.13 -31.90
C CYS A 117 -3.29 -4.46 -31.81
N LEU A 118 -2.83 -5.56 -32.40
CA LEU A 118 -1.41 -5.91 -32.49
C LEU A 118 -0.60 -4.91 -33.33
N ILE A 119 -1.16 -4.44 -34.44
CA ILE A 119 -0.54 -3.42 -35.29
C ILE A 119 -0.52 -2.09 -34.53
N GLY A 120 -1.68 -1.67 -34.02
CA GLY A 120 -1.86 -0.45 -33.23
C GLY A 120 -0.90 -0.40 -32.04
N TRP A 121 -0.71 -1.52 -31.35
CA TRP A 121 0.27 -1.68 -30.27
C TRP A 121 1.71 -1.28 -30.67
N ARG A 122 2.14 -1.56 -31.91
CA ARG A 122 3.48 -1.20 -32.40
C ARG A 122 3.61 0.29 -32.73
N THR A 123 2.50 0.97 -32.98
CA THR A 123 2.49 2.39 -33.37
C THR A 123 2.69 3.33 -32.16
N ALA A 124 3.10 4.57 -32.44
CA ALA A 124 3.15 5.62 -31.43
C ALA A 124 1.76 5.91 -30.81
N TRP A 125 0.70 5.79 -31.61
CA TRP A 125 -0.67 5.99 -31.15
C TRP A 125 -1.07 4.95 -30.11
N GLY A 126 -0.81 3.66 -30.36
CA GLY A 126 -1.14 2.59 -29.41
C GLY A 126 -0.38 2.69 -28.09
N LYS A 127 0.88 3.14 -28.14
CA LYS A 127 1.67 3.43 -26.92
C LYS A 127 1.11 4.61 -26.12
N ARG A 128 0.51 5.61 -26.79
CA ARG A 128 -0.16 6.76 -26.14
C ARG A 128 -1.53 6.39 -25.58
N HIS A 129 -2.28 5.51 -26.26
CA HIS A 129 -3.65 5.13 -25.89
C HIS A 129 -3.82 3.63 -25.61
N PRO A 130 -3.05 3.03 -24.69
CA PRO A 130 -3.11 1.59 -24.43
C PRO A 130 -4.41 1.17 -23.73
N ALA A 131 -5.14 2.11 -23.11
CA ALA A 131 -6.46 1.86 -22.54
C ALA A 131 -7.50 1.53 -23.62
N LEU A 132 -7.45 2.21 -24.78
CA LEU A 132 -8.36 1.92 -25.90
C LEU A 132 -8.06 0.55 -26.50
N LEU A 133 -6.78 0.24 -26.72
CA LEU A 133 -6.36 -1.07 -27.20
C LEU A 133 -6.81 -2.20 -26.25
N PHE A 134 -6.72 -1.97 -24.93
CA PHE A 134 -7.24 -2.91 -23.96
C PHE A 134 -8.75 -3.09 -24.06
N LEU A 135 -9.54 -1.99 -24.15
CA LEU A 135 -10.99 -2.10 -24.27
C LEU A 135 -11.41 -2.88 -25.53
N VAL A 136 -10.81 -2.57 -26.69
CA VAL A 136 -11.07 -3.31 -27.93
C VAL A 136 -10.70 -4.78 -27.77
N PHE A 137 -9.50 -5.08 -27.25
CA PHE A 137 -9.06 -6.45 -26.95
C PHE A 137 -10.05 -7.21 -26.06
N THR A 138 -10.52 -6.59 -24.97
CA THR A 138 -11.47 -7.25 -24.05
C THR A 138 -12.85 -7.45 -24.67
N CYS A 139 -13.34 -6.50 -25.47
CA CYS A 139 -14.62 -6.64 -26.17
C CYS A 139 -14.55 -7.72 -27.26
N SER A 140 -13.39 -7.87 -27.91
CA SER A 140 -13.17 -8.93 -28.90
C SER A 140 -13.14 -10.31 -28.26
N LEU A 141 -12.57 -10.46 -27.05
CA LEU A 141 -12.47 -11.77 -26.39
C LEU A 141 -13.72 -12.16 -25.57
N ASN A 142 -14.39 -11.24 -24.89
CA ASN A 142 -15.58 -11.55 -24.07
C ASN A 142 -16.85 -11.86 -24.91
N GLU A 143 -16.67 -12.21 -26.19
CA GLU A 143 -17.73 -12.59 -27.14
C GLU A 143 -18.84 -11.55 -27.35
N PHE A 144 -18.68 -10.34 -26.81
CA PHE A 144 -19.62 -9.24 -26.93
C PHE A 144 -19.96 -8.94 -28.39
N LEU A 145 -18.95 -8.89 -29.25
CA LEU A 145 -19.13 -8.69 -30.69
C LEU A 145 -19.77 -9.90 -31.38
N GLY A 146 -19.48 -11.12 -30.92
CA GLY A 146 -20.11 -12.34 -31.44
C GLY A 146 -21.58 -12.43 -31.10
N GLN A 147 -21.98 -11.94 -29.94
CA GLN A 147 -23.38 -11.85 -29.54
C GLN A 147 -24.14 -10.81 -30.36
N VAL A 148 -23.51 -9.68 -30.67
CA VAL A 148 -24.10 -8.72 -31.60
C VAL A 148 -24.34 -9.37 -32.96
N VAL A 149 -23.35 -10.07 -33.52
CA VAL A 149 -23.48 -10.77 -34.81
C VAL A 149 -24.59 -11.82 -34.75
N THR A 150 -24.57 -12.72 -33.76
CA THR A 150 -25.57 -13.80 -33.64
C THR A 150 -26.98 -13.29 -33.36
N THR A 151 -27.13 -12.11 -32.73
CA THR A 151 -28.43 -11.43 -32.58
C THR A 151 -29.00 -10.98 -33.94
N PHE A 152 -28.15 -10.53 -34.88
CA PHE A 152 -28.59 -10.23 -36.25
C PHE A 152 -29.06 -11.47 -37.01
N PHE A 153 -28.50 -12.64 -36.70
CA PHE A 153 -28.90 -13.93 -37.28
C PHE A 153 -30.01 -14.64 -36.48
N HIS A 154 -30.53 -14.00 -35.42
CA HIS A 154 -31.60 -14.52 -34.55
C HIS A 154 -31.25 -15.80 -33.79
N ILE A 155 -29.99 -15.95 -33.39
CA ILE A 155 -29.48 -17.15 -32.71
C ILE A 155 -29.20 -16.85 -31.24
N PRO A 156 -29.81 -17.59 -30.30
CA PRO A 156 -29.52 -17.48 -28.88
C PRO A 156 -28.21 -18.22 -28.51
N LEU A 157 -27.16 -17.48 -28.17
CA LEU A 157 -25.94 -18.00 -27.53
C LEU A 157 -25.68 -17.39 -26.14
N THR A 158 -25.15 -18.18 -25.20
CA THR A 158 -24.75 -17.74 -23.86
C THR A 158 -23.29 -17.28 -23.85
N PRO A 159 -22.93 -16.22 -23.11
CA PRO A 159 -21.54 -15.76 -23.03
C PRO A 159 -20.66 -16.76 -22.28
N ASP A 160 -19.43 -16.98 -22.74
CA ASP A 160 -18.40 -17.64 -21.93
C ASP A 160 -17.95 -16.71 -20.78
N THR A 161 -18.26 -17.10 -19.54
CA THR A 161 -17.92 -16.32 -18.34
C THR A 161 -16.47 -16.51 -17.90
N LEU A 162 -15.78 -17.57 -18.33
CA LEU A 162 -14.39 -17.85 -17.94
C LEU A 162 -13.40 -16.82 -18.52
N ILE A 163 -13.74 -16.20 -19.65
CA ILE A 163 -12.90 -15.22 -20.33
C ILE A 163 -12.70 -13.97 -19.47
N PHE A 164 -13.73 -13.53 -18.73
CA PHE A 164 -13.61 -12.41 -17.80
C PHE A 164 -12.52 -12.66 -16.74
N LEU A 165 -12.50 -13.87 -16.19
CA LEU A 165 -11.51 -14.28 -15.20
C LEU A 165 -10.12 -14.40 -15.83
N ALA A 166 -10.02 -14.98 -17.03
CA ALA A 166 -8.75 -15.11 -17.74
C ALA A 166 -8.11 -13.74 -18.03
N ILE A 167 -8.90 -12.76 -18.48
CA ILE A 167 -8.43 -11.39 -18.72
C ILE A 167 -8.00 -10.71 -17.40
N ALA A 168 -8.76 -10.90 -16.32
CA ALA A 168 -8.42 -10.38 -14.99
C ALA A 168 -7.09 -10.94 -14.47
N ILE A 169 -6.82 -12.24 -14.68
CA ILE A 169 -5.55 -12.89 -14.31
C ILE A 169 -4.40 -12.40 -15.19
N LEU A 170 -4.65 -12.23 -16.49
CA LEU A 170 -3.61 -11.90 -17.47
C LEU A 170 -3.16 -10.44 -17.38
N ILE A 171 -4.09 -9.53 -17.10
CA ILE A 171 -3.85 -8.09 -17.01
C ILE A 171 -4.41 -7.56 -15.67
N PRO A 172 -3.81 -7.93 -14.52
CA PRO A 172 -4.39 -7.67 -13.20
C PRO A 172 -4.13 -6.23 -12.71
N VAL A 173 -4.28 -5.22 -13.57
CA VAL A 173 -3.96 -3.83 -13.23
C VAL A 173 -4.98 -2.88 -13.86
N ARG A 174 -5.18 -1.71 -13.26
CA ARG A 174 -6.16 -0.69 -13.67
C ARG A 174 -7.57 -1.25 -13.56
N TRP A 175 -7.99 -1.59 -12.35
CA TRP A 175 -9.32 -2.13 -12.08
C TRP A 175 -10.46 -1.29 -12.69
N ARG A 176 -10.28 0.04 -12.83
CA ARG A 176 -11.23 0.94 -13.50
C ARG A 176 -11.45 0.60 -14.97
N LEU A 177 -10.42 0.16 -15.69
CA LEU A 177 -10.57 -0.27 -17.09
C LEU A 177 -11.31 -1.59 -17.17
N HIS A 178 -11.05 -2.52 -16.26
CA HIS A 178 -11.82 -3.77 -16.14
C HIS A 178 -13.28 -3.51 -15.83
N LEU A 179 -13.56 -2.57 -14.91
CA LEU A 179 -14.93 -2.13 -14.62
C LEU A 179 -15.66 -1.65 -15.89
N ILE A 180 -15.01 -0.81 -16.71
CA ILE A 180 -15.59 -0.32 -17.96
C ILE A 180 -15.78 -1.47 -18.96
N ALA A 181 -14.76 -2.31 -19.15
CA ALA A 181 -14.79 -3.45 -20.08
C ALA A 181 -15.90 -4.45 -19.75
N GLN A 182 -16.14 -4.70 -18.45
CA GLN A 182 -17.11 -5.68 -17.97
C GLN A 182 -18.52 -5.11 -17.84
N ALA A 183 -18.67 -3.79 -17.69
CA ALA A 183 -19.97 -3.15 -17.73
C ALA A 183 -20.62 -3.22 -19.13
N LEU A 184 -19.82 -3.21 -20.20
CA LEU A 184 -20.31 -3.22 -21.58
C LEU A 184 -21.19 -4.45 -21.90
N PRO A 185 -20.74 -5.70 -21.65
CA PRO A 185 -21.59 -6.89 -21.82
C PRO A 185 -22.86 -6.87 -20.96
N ILE A 186 -22.74 -6.45 -19.69
CA ILE A 186 -23.90 -6.39 -18.78
C ILE A 186 -24.95 -5.41 -19.30
N VAL A 187 -24.54 -4.22 -19.74
CA VAL A 187 -25.43 -3.21 -20.30
C VAL A 187 -26.10 -3.73 -21.58
N TYR A 188 -25.37 -4.45 -22.43
CA TYR A 188 -25.94 -5.02 -23.64
C TYR A 188 -27.01 -6.06 -23.33
N TYR A 189 -26.73 -7.02 -22.45
CA TYR A 189 -27.71 -8.04 -22.08
C TYR A 189 -28.91 -7.48 -21.31
N ALA A 190 -28.71 -6.47 -20.46
CA ALA A 190 -29.78 -5.92 -19.66
C ALA A 190 -30.67 -4.92 -20.43
N ILE A 191 -30.13 -4.25 -21.45
CA ILE A 191 -30.81 -3.12 -22.12
C ILE A 191 -30.93 -3.35 -23.63
N VAL A 192 -29.81 -3.58 -24.32
CA VAL A 192 -29.78 -3.60 -25.79
C VAL A 192 -30.42 -4.86 -26.36
N TYR A 193 -30.09 -6.02 -25.80
CA TYR A 193 -30.59 -7.32 -26.25
C TYR A 193 -32.12 -7.43 -26.14
N PRO A 194 -32.79 -7.02 -25.03
CA PRO A 194 -34.25 -6.98 -24.98
C PRO A 194 -34.85 -6.11 -26.09
N ILE A 195 -34.30 -4.91 -26.34
CA ILE A 195 -34.84 -3.98 -27.34
C ILE A 195 -34.75 -4.55 -28.76
N ILE A 196 -33.62 -5.17 -29.12
CA ILE A 196 -33.36 -5.71 -30.47
C ILE A 196 -33.96 -7.12 -30.65
N GLY A 197 -33.96 -7.95 -29.59
CA GLY A 197 -34.51 -9.31 -29.61
C GLY A 197 -36.04 -9.34 -29.63
N LEU A 198 -36.71 -8.34 -29.03
CA LEU A 198 -38.17 -8.20 -29.05
C LEU A 198 -38.74 -7.96 -30.45
N THR A 199 -37.96 -7.41 -31.38
CA THR A 199 -38.44 -7.12 -32.75
C THR A 199 -38.25 -8.29 -33.72
N THR A 200 -37.54 -9.35 -33.32
CA THR A 200 -37.02 -10.36 -34.25
C THR A 200 -37.51 -11.78 -34.02
N LEU A 201 -38.05 -12.10 -32.84
CA LEU A 201 -38.59 -13.43 -32.54
C LEU A 201 -40.06 -13.33 -32.13
N GLY A 202 -40.96 -13.79 -33.00
CA GLY A 202 -42.37 -14.03 -32.69
C GLY A 202 -42.62 -15.23 -31.75
N THR A 203 -41.58 -15.71 -31.04
CA THR A 203 -41.64 -16.86 -30.14
C THR A 203 -41.40 -16.41 -28.71
N THR A 204 -42.48 -16.36 -27.94
CA THR A 204 -42.55 -15.94 -26.53
C THR A 204 -41.78 -16.84 -25.55
N ASP A 205 -41.24 -17.99 -25.98
CA ASP A 205 -40.59 -18.97 -25.10
C ASP A 205 -39.04 -18.88 -25.06
N THR A 206 -38.37 -18.32 -26.06
CA THR A 206 -36.91 -18.08 -26.01
C THR A 206 -36.54 -16.98 -25.01
N PHE A 207 -37.46 -16.04 -24.75
CA PHE A 207 -37.31 -14.99 -23.73
C PHE A 207 -37.20 -15.56 -22.30
N LYS A 208 -37.66 -16.80 -22.05
CA LYS A 208 -37.56 -17.47 -20.74
C LYS A 208 -36.20 -18.12 -20.48
N LEU A 209 -35.39 -18.40 -21.52
CA LEU A 209 -34.05 -18.99 -21.38
C LEU A 209 -32.99 -17.95 -20.97
N TYR A 210 -33.13 -16.69 -21.40
CA TYR A 210 -32.26 -15.58 -20.98
C TYR A 210 -32.78 -14.92 -19.72
N THR A 211 -32.76 -15.74 -18.67
CA THR A 211 -33.27 -15.39 -17.34
C THR A 211 -32.45 -14.28 -16.69
N ALA A 212 -33.07 -13.55 -15.75
CA ALA A 212 -32.35 -12.74 -14.76
C ALA A 212 -31.16 -13.48 -14.12
N ASN A 213 -31.21 -14.82 -14.07
CA ASN A 213 -30.12 -15.68 -13.62
C ASN A 213 -28.81 -15.50 -14.40
N THR A 214 -28.82 -15.45 -15.75
CA THR A 214 -27.61 -15.27 -16.56
C THR A 214 -26.98 -13.89 -16.33
N ILE A 215 -27.81 -12.85 -16.19
CA ILE A 215 -27.33 -11.50 -15.84
C ILE A 215 -26.70 -11.50 -14.46
N VAL A 216 -27.31 -12.21 -13.49
CA VAL A 216 -26.77 -12.35 -12.13
C VAL A 216 -25.45 -13.12 -12.12
N GLU A 217 -25.32 -14.19 -12.90
CA GLU A 217 -24.09 -14.99 -13.04
C GLU A 217 -22.95 -14.15 -13.63
N ILE A 218 -23.20 -13.46 -14.76
CA ILE A 218 -22.22 -12.54 -15.36
C ILE A 218 -21.83 -11.45 -14.36
N ALA A 219 -22.82 -10.84 -13.70
CA ALA A 219 -22.56 -9.80 -12.70
C ALA A 219 -21.71 -10.32 -11.53
N TRP A 220 -21.94 -11.56 -11.08
CA TRP A 220 -21.12 -12.20 -10.05
C TRP A 220 -19.68 -12.40 -10.50
N VAL A 221 -19.47 -12.99 -11.68
CA VAL A 221 -18.13 -13.26 -12.22
C VAL A 221 -17.36 -11.98 -12.49
N CYS A 222 -18.01 -10.96 -13.06
CA CYS A 222 -17.41 -9.64 -13.25
C CYS A 222 -17.05 -9.00 -11.90
N SER A 223 -17.93 -9.07 -10.92
CA SER A 223 -17.66 -8.54 -9.57
C SER A 223 -16.45 -9.19 -8.92
N VAL A 224 -16.34 -10.53 -8.99
CA VAL A 224 -15.18 -11.28 -8.48
C VAL A 224 -13.91 -10.90 -9.24
N SER A 225 -13.99 -10.79 -10.56
CA SER A 225 -12.86 -10.42 -11.42
C SER A 225 -12.34 -9.01 -11.11
N ILE A 226 -13.23 -8.02 -11.01
CA ILE A 226 -12.86 -6.64 -10.66
C ILE A 226 -12.26 -6.57 -9.25
N LEU A 227 -12.86 -7.29 -8.30
CA LEU A 227 -12.34 -7.34 -6.93
C LEU A 227 -10.93 -7.97 -6.90
N ALA A 228 -10.70 -9.05 -7.65
CA ALA A 228 -9.39 -9.68 -7.76
C ALA A 228 -8.34 -8.72 -8.33
N VAL A 229 -8.67 -8.03 -9.43
CA VAL A 229 -7.78 -7.02 -10.04
C VAL A 229 -7.50 -5.88 -9.06
N TYR A 230 -8.53 -5.41 -8.35
CA TYR A 230 -8.42 -4.35 -7.37
C TYR A 230 -7.48 -4.73 -6.21
N LEU A 231 -7.67 -5.92 -5.63
CA LEU A 231 -6.84 -6.43 -4.53
C LEU A 231 -5.39 -6.65 -4.98
N TYR A 232 -5.20 -7.20 -6.18
CA TYR A 232 -3.86 -7.37 -6.75
C TYR A 232 -3.14 -6.03 -6.94
N GLU A 233 -3.84 -5.01 -7.46
CA GLU A 233 -3.26 -3.68 -7.66
C GLU A 233 -2.83 -3.05 -6.33
N GLN A 234 -3.62 -3.22 -5.26
CA GLN A 234 -3.27 -2.76 -3.92
C GLN A 234 -2.04 -3.49 -3.36
N LEU A 235 -2.00 -4.82 -3.47
CA LEU A 235 -0.86 -5.63 -3.02
C LEU A 235 0.43 -5.21 -3.73
N LYS A 236 0.39 -5.07 -5.07
CA LYS A 236 1.55 -4.65 -5.85
C LYS A 236 1.98 -3.22 -5.53
N ARG A 237 1.04 -2.34 -5.20
CA ARG A 237 1.36 -1.00 -4.74
C ARG A 237 2.13 -1.03 -3.42
N SER A 238 1.63 -1.76 -2.42
CA SER A 238 2.32 -1.87 -1.12
C SER A 238 3.70 -2.51 -1.27
N GLU A 239 3.82 -3.55 -2.09
CA GLU A 239 5.09 -4.22 -2.37
C GLU A 239 6.08 -3.26 -3.03
N PHE A 240 5.65 -2.50 -4.04
CA PHE A 240 6.50 -1.52 -4.72
C PHE A 240 6.96 -0.41 -3.77
N GLU A 241 6.06 0.13 -2.95
CA GLU A 241 6.40 1.17 -1.99
C GLU A 241 7.39 0.66 -0.92
N ALA A 242 7.23 -0.58 -0.45
CA ALA A 242 8.17 -1.21 0.49
C ALA A 242 9.56 -1.43 -0.14
N HIS A 243 9.62 -2.00 -1.34
CA HIS A 243 10.88 -2.21 -2.07
C HIS A 243 11.60 -0.89 -2.34
N ARG A 244 10.85 0.16 -2.72
CA ARG A 244 11.42 1.49 -2.95
C ARG A 244 12.01 2.07 -1.66
N GLN A 245 11.31 1.95 -0.53
CA GLN A 245 11.81 2.43 0.76
C GLN A 245 13.11 1.70 1.14
N LEU A 246 13.16 0.38 0.94
CA LEU A 246 14.36 -0.42 1.17
C LEU A 246 15.52 0.01 0.27
N GLN A 247 15.29 0.25 -1.03
CA GLN A 247 16.34 0.69 -1.95
C GLN A 247 16.90 2.08 -1.58
N VAL A 248 16.04 3.04 -1.29
CA VAL A 248 16.45 4.37 -0.84
C VAL A 248 17.27 4.29 0.45
N PHE A 249 16.84 3.41 1.37
CA PHE A 249 17.58 3.13 2.59
C PHE A 249 18.97 2.55 2.29
N LEU A 250 19.07 1.43 1.58
CA LEU A 250 20.34 0.77 1.27
C LEU A 250 21.33 1.71 0.58
N TYR A 251 20.84 2.57 -0.32
CA TYR A 251 21.65 3.60 -0.95
C TYR A 251 22.18 4.61 0.07
N SER A 252 21.32 5.12 0.97
CA SER A 252 21.72 6.05 2.03
C SER A 252 22.72 5.46 3.02
N VAL A 253 22.54 4.17 3.38
CA VAL A 253 23.45 3.45 4.29
C VAL A 253 24.81 3.30 3.64
N SER A 254 24.84 2.80 2.40
CA SER A 254 26.08 2.64 1.65
C SER A 254 26.85 3.95 1.56
N HIS A 255 26.17 5.06 1.24
CA HIS A 255 26.79 6.39 1.20
C HIS A 255 27.36 6.84 2.56
N ASP A 256 26.58 6.68 3.63
CA ASP A 256 26.97 7.10 4.99
C ASP A 256 28.12 6.24 5.55
N LEU A 257 28.21 4.96 5.16
CA LEU A 257 29.33 4.08 5.50
C LEU A 257 30.58 4.40 4.67
N GLN A 258 30.43 4.64 3.37
CA GLN A 258 31.54 4.91 2.45
C GLN A 258 32.27 6.23 2.77
N THR A 259 31.54 7.28 3.14
CA THR A 259 32.10 8.62 3.39
C THR A 259 33.30 8.59 4.36
N PRO A 260 33.18 8.04 5.58
CA PRO A 260 34.32 7.90 6.49
C PRO A 260 35.42 6.97 5.96
N VAL A 261 35.12 5.85 5.28
CA VAL A 261 36.15 4.96 4.69
C VAL A 261 36.99 5.73 3.68
N VAL A 262 36.33 6.46 2.78
CA VAL A 262 37.00 7.23 1.72
C VAL A 262 37.84 8.34 2.35
N GLY A 263 37.31 9.04 3.36
CA GLY A 263 38.04 10.06 4.10
C GLY A 263 39.30 9.52 4.79
N THR A 264 39.19 8.41 5.51
CA THR A 264 40.36 7.78 6.16
C THR A 264 41.37 7.27 5.14
N SER A 265 40.92 6.65 4.06
CA SER A 265 41.79 6.18 2.98
C SER A 265 42.56 7.32 2.30
N ILE A 266 41.92 8.47 2.04
CA ILE A 266 42.58 9.65 1.47
C ILE A 266 43.67 10.17 2.41
N VAL A 267 43.36 10.31 3.70
CA VAL A 267 44.32 10.79 4.70
C VAL A 267 45.50 9.82 4.80
N LEU A 268 45.25 8.51 4.89
CA LEU A 268 46.30 7.50 4.97
C LEU A 268 47.18 7.47 3.71
N LYS A 269 46.57 7.53 2.52
CA LYS A 269 47.32 7.64 1.25
C LYS A 269 48.17 8.91 1.21
N SER A 270 47.64 10.03 1.69
CA SER A 270 48.38 11.30 1.74
C SER A 270 49.56 11.24 2.71
N LEU A 271 49.45 10.50 3.81
CA LEU A 271 50.56 10.28 4.75
C LEU A 271 51.63 9.37 4.16
N LEU A 272 51.22 8.30 3.45
CA LEU A 272 52.14 7.36 2.78
C LEU A 272 52.82 7.96 1.53
N SER A 273 52.24 8.99 0.91
CA SER A 273 52.81 9.64 -0.27
C SER A 273 53.84 10.73 0.07
N GLN A 274 54.14 10.95 1.36
CA GLN A 274 55.16 11.92 1.77
C GLN A 274 56.55 11.38 1.44
N PRO A 275 57.47 12.20 0.89
CA PRO A 275 58.81 11.75 0.57
C PRO A 275 59.54 11.31 1.85
N VAL A 276 60.08 10.09 1.83
CA VAL A 276 60.91 9.55 2.92
C VAL A 276 62.33 10.06 2.71
N ASP A 277 62.78 11.01 3.53
CA ASP A 277 64.18 11.42 3.52
C ASP A 277 65.04 10.27 4.06
N GLY A 278 66.01 9.83 3.24
CA GLY A 278 66.81 8.64 3.45
C GLY A 278 67.62 8.67 4.76
N CYS A 279 66.99 8.19 5.84
CA CYS A 279 67.55 7.51 7.01
C CYS A 279 66.49 7.30 8.12
N ASN A 280 65.35 8.01 8.07
CA ASN A 280 64.26 7.88 9.07
C ASN A 280 62.92 7.61 8.40
N ASP A 281 62.36 6.42 8.63
CA ASP A 281 61.01 6.00 8.20
C ASP A 281 59.92 6.51 9.17
N GLU A 282 60.04 7.76 9.62
CA GLU A 282 59.14 8.35 10.61
C GLU A 282 58.15 9.34 9.96
N ILE A 283 56.85 9.05 10.06
CA ILE A 283 55.78 9.94 9.56
C ILE A 283 55.26 10.81 10.73
N ARG A 284 55.50 12.12 10.67
CA ARG A 284 54.96 13.07 11.67
C ARG A 284 53.51 13.43 11.38
N VAL A 285 52.59 12.99 12.24
CA VAL A 285 51.14 13.24 12.11
C VAL A 285 50.64 14.17 13.21
N LYS A 286 49.89 15.22 12.83
CA LYS A 286 49.21 16.08 13.82
C LYS A 286 48.13 15.29 14.57
N ARG A 287 48.05 15.44 15.90
CA ARG A 287 47.02 14.80 16.74
C ARG A 287 45.59 14.99 16.21
N SER A 288 45.26 16.18 15.69
CA SER A 288 43.94 16.47 15.10
C SER A 288 43.60 15.64 13.85
N VAL A 289 44.59 15.07 13.16
CA VAL A 289 44.36 14.13 12.05
C VAL A 289 43.98 12.76 12.60
N ILE A 290 44.68 12.27 13.62
CA ILE A 290 44.37 11.01 14.30
C ILE A 290 42.97 11.07 14.94
N GLU A 291 42.64 12.17 15.62
CA GLU A 291 41.32 12.38 16.20
C GLU A 291 40.21 12.36 15.14
N ARG A 292 40.47 12.90 13.94
CA ARG A 292 39.53 12.82 12.81
C ARG A 292 39.36 11.41 12.26
N LEU A 293 40.45 10.64 12.16
CA LEU A 293 40.39 9.22 11.75
C LEU A 293 39.60 8.38 12.76
N LEU A 294 39.84 8.60 14.06
CA LEU A 294 39.14 7.92 15.13
C LEU A 294 37.65 8.27 15.13
N GLN A 295 37.30 9.56 15.07
CA GLN A 295 35.90 10.01 14.96
C GLN A 295 35.18 9.42 13.74
N GLY A 296 35.88 9.29 12.60
CA GLY A 296 35.35 8.65 11.40
C GLY A 296 35.02 7.17 11.63
N SER A 297 35.91 6.45 12.32
CA SER A 297 35.77 5.02 12.64
C SER A 297 34.67 4.77 13.67
N ASP A 298 34.63 5.56 14.75
CA ASP A 298 33.57 5.49 15.77
C ASP A 298 32.19 5.73 15.17
N ARG A 299 32.10 6.69 14.24
CA ARG A 299 30.86 6.96 13.51
C ARG A 299 30.43 5.76 12.66
N GLN A 300 31.35 5.06 12.01
CA GLN A 300 31.02 3.84 11.25
C GLN A 300 30.53 2.72 12.14
N LEU A 301 31.23 2.45 13.24
CA LEU A 301 30.83 1.43 14.20
C LEU A 301 29.44 1.71 14.76
N THR A 302 29.15 2.97 15.09
CA THR A 302 27.82 3.40 15.56
C THR A 302 26.74 3.11 14.51
N LEU A 303 27.01 3.39 13.22
CA LEU A 303 26.08 3.10 12.13
C LEU A 303 25.87 1.59 11.95
N ILE A 304 26.95 0.80 11.93
CA ILE A 304 26.89 -0.67 11.78
C ILE A 304 26.11 -1.29 12.93
N ASN A 305 26.40 -0.91 14.18
CA ASN A 305 25.70 -1.43 15.36
C ASN A 305 24.21 -1.07 15.31
N SER A 306 23.87 0.15 14.88
CA SER A 306 22.47 0.56 14.70
C SER A 306 21.74 -0.27 13.64
N LEU A 307 22.43 -0.66 12.55
CA LEU A 307 21.86 -1.51 11.49
C LEU A 307 21.61 -2.93 11.98
N ILE A 308 22.63 -3.51 12.62
CA ILE A 308 22.54 -4.85 13.20
C ILE A 308 21.37 -4.87 14.18
N GLU A 309 21.33 -3.93 15.12
CA GLU A 309 20.28 -3.82 16.12
C GLU A 309 18.88 -3.71 15.52
N SER A 310 18.71 -2.91 14.45
CA SER A 310 17.43 -2.82 13.74
C SER A 310 17.02 -4.16 13.12
N HIS A 311 17.96 -4.87 12.50
CA HIS A 311 17.68 -6.16 11.89
C HIS A 311 17.37 -7.23 12.94
N THR A 312 18.14 -7.30 14.03
CA THR A 312 17.87 -8.24 15.13
C THR A 312 16.48 -7.98 15.72
N THR A 313 16.12 -6.71 15.91
CA THR A 313 14.81 -6.30 16.41
C THR A 313 13.68 -6.66 15.45
N GLU A 314 13.87 -6.54 14.13
CA GLU A 314 12.86 -6.93 13.14
C GLU A 314 12.62 -8.45 13.07
N VAL A 315 13.69 -9.24 13.16
CA VAL A 315 13.60 -10.70 13.01
C VAL A 315 13.17 -11.39 14.31
N GLN A 316 13.70 -10.95 15.44
CA GLN A 316 13.48 -11.61 16.74
C GLN A 316 12.47 -10.88 17.64
N GLY A 317 12.07 -9.66 17.27
CA GLY A 317 11.34 -8.76 18.17
C GLY A 317 12.24 -8.20 19.28
N ILE A 318 11.69 -7.30 20.09
CA ILE A 318 12.38 -6.82 21.30
C ILE A 318 12.04 -7.76 22.44
N VAL A 319 13.05 -8.48 22.93
CA VAL A 319 12.95 -9.20 24.20
C VAL A 319 13.07 -8.18 25.33
N ILE A 320 12.06 -8.14 26.19
CA ILE A 320 12.03 -7.25 27.37
C ILE A 320 11.93 -8.07 28.64
N TYR A 321 12.69 -7.67 29.66
CA TYR A 321 12.65 -8.27 30.99
C TYR A 321 12.04 -7.23 31.94
N ARG A 322 10.74 -7.38 32.20
CA ARG A 322 9.99 -6.41 33.00
C ARG A 322 10.22 -6.64 34.49
N GLU A 323 10.58 -5.58 35.19
CA GLU A 323 10.76 -5.52 36.63
C GLU A 323 10.08 -4.25 37.20
N PRO A 324 9.74 -4.21 38.50
CA PRO A 324 9.24 -3.00 39.13
C PRO A 324 10.35 -1.93 39.21
N ILE A 325 10.18 -0.83 38.49
CA ILE A 325 11.19 0.24 38.40
C ILE A 325 10.63 1.55 38.91
N GLN A 326 11.45 2.27 39.68
CA GLN A 326 11.22 3.68 39.99
C GLN A 326 11.83 4.55 38.90
N LEU A 327 11.04 5.45 38.30
CA LEU A 327 11.46 6.19 37.11
C LEU A 327 12.57 7.22 37.39
N LYS A 328 12.58 7.83 38.58
CA LYS A 328 13.50 8.93 38.93
C LYS A 328 14.99 8.53 38.85
N PRO A 329 15.45 7.45 39.52
CA PRO A 329 16.84 6.98 39.40
C PRO A 329 17.27 6.69 37.96
N LEU A 330 16.38 6.13 37.14
CA LEU A 330 16.66 5.82 35.74
C LEU A 330 16.84 7.08 34.90
N VAL A 331 15.98 8.07 35.06
CA VAL A 331 16.12 9.33 34.31
C VAL A 331 17.35 10.10 34.76
N ASP A 332 17.66 10.09 36.07
CA ASP A 332 18.86 10.72 36.59
C ASP A 332 20.14 10.11 36.01
N SER A 333 20.21 8.78 35.85
CA SER A 333 21.37 8.13 35.23
C SER A 333 21.53 8.54 33.76
N VAL A 334 20.44 8.60 32.99
CA VAL A 334 20.47 9.11 31.60
C VAL A 334 20.99 10.55 31.55
N LEU A 335 20.56 11.40 32.49
CA LEU A 335 20.99 12.81 32.54
C LEU A 335 22.47 12.96 32.89
N ILE A 336 23.00 12.10 33.77
CA ILE A 336 24.43 12.04 34.10
C ILE A 336 25.24 11.68 32.85
N ASP A 337 24.83 10.63 32.13
CA ASP A 337 25.54 10.18 30.92
C ASP A 337 25.54 11.26 29.81
N LEU A 338 24.45 12.04 29.72
CA LEU A 338 24.31 13.12 28.75
C LEU A 338 24.83 14.47 29.24
N GLN A 339 25.36 14.58 30.46
CA GLN A 339 25.75 15.84 31.10
C GLN A 339 26.73 16.64 30.25
N HIS A 340 27.75 15.99 29.67
CA HIS A 340 28.72 16.66 28.80
C HIS A 340 28.06 17.27 27.56
N SER A 341 27.12 16.54 26.93
CA SER A 341 26.40 17.01 25.74
C SER A 341 25.42 18.15 26.08
N LEU A 342 24.74 18.07 27.24
CA LEU A 342 23.85 19.11 27.75
C LEU A 342 24.62 20.41 28.02
N ALA A 343 25.78 20.31 28.71
CA ALA A 343 26.64 21.45 29.01
C ALA A 343 27.21 22.08 27.74
N LYS A 344 27.72 21.26 26.80
CA LYS A 344 28.23 21.72 25.50
C LYS A 344 27.18 22.48 24.70
N LYS A 345 25.90 22.08 24.81
CA LYS A 345 24.79 22.76 24.13
C LYS A 345 24.12 23.88 24.94
N ARG A 346 24.57 24.15 26.17
CA ARG A 346 24.01 25.18 27.08
C ARG A 346 22.50 25.01 27.30
N VAL A 347 22.05 23.77 27.50
CA VAL A 347 20.62 23.45 27.67
C VAL A 347 20.15 23.86 29.06
N GLN A 348 18.99 24.52 29.13
CA GLN A 348 18.25 24.74 30.39
C GLN A 348 17.36 23.53 30.63
N LEU A 349 17.76 22.66 31.56
CA LEU A 349 17.05 21.42 31.86
C LEU A 349 16.14 21.60 33.08
N THR A 350 14.86 21.28 32.90
CA THR A 350 13.87 21.23 33.98
C THR A 350 13.35 19.80 34.10
N ASN A 351 13.64 19.12 35.22
CA ASN A 351 13.19 17.75 35.47
C ASN A 351 12.12 17.75 36.58
N HIS A 352 10.86 17.49 36.21
CA HIS A 352 9.71 17.40 37.12
C HIS A 352 9.39 15.98 37.57
N ILE A 353 10.17 14.98 37.14
CA ILE A 353 9.99 13.59 37.55
C ILE A 353 10.38 13.47 39.03
N THR A 354 9.44 13.06 39.88
CA THR A 354 9.64 12.91 41.32
C THR A 354 9.82 11.45 41.72
N SER A 355 10.38 11.22 42.90
CA SER A 355 10.48 9.89 43.52
C SER A 355 9.14 9.37 44.05
N GLU A 356 8.12 10.23 44.16
CA GLU A 356 6.78 9.89 44.65
C GLU A 356 5.91 9.19 43.59
N LEU A 357 6.40 9.10 42.35
CA LEU A 357 5.70 8.41 41.28
C LEU A 357 5.63 6.90 41.54
N PRO A 358 4.50 6.25 41.20
CA PRO A 358 4.34 4.81 41.36
C PRO A 358 5.34 4.03 40.49
N LEU A 359 5.64 2.80 40.93
CA LEU A 359 6.50 1.88 40.20
C LEU A 359 5.88 1.55 38.83
N VAL A 360 6.72 1.47 37.80
CA VAL A 360 6.34 1.01 36.47
C VAL A 360 6.81 -0.41 36.23
N ASN A 361 6.03 -1.20 35.50
CA ASN A 361 6.40 -2.56 35.13
C ASN A 361 7.16 -2.57 33.80
N ALA A 362 8.49 -2.43 33.85
CA ALA A 362 9.29 -2.17 32.66
C ALA A 362 10.71 -2.74 32.72
N ASP A 363 11.42 -2.69 31.60
CA ASP A 363 12.84 -3.07 31.48
C ASP A 363 13.70 -1.81 31.57
N ALA A 364 14.58 -1.74 32.58
CA ALA A 364 15.38 -0.55 32.87
C ALA A 364 16.32 -0.18 31.72
N ASN A 365 16.95 -1.18 31.10
CA ASN A 365 17.91 -0.96 30.02
C ASN A 365 17.20 -0.43 28.77
N GLN A 366 16.04 -0.99 28.44
CA GLN A 366 15.28 -0.55 27.28
C GLN A 366 14.66 0.84 27.51
N LEU A 367 14.17 1.15 28.71
CA LEU A 367 13.69 2.49 29.04
C LEU A 367 14.80 3.53 29.03
N TRP A 368 15.98 3.20 29.55
CA TRP A 368 17.16 4.08 29.47
C TRP A 368 17.44 4.44 28.00
N ARG A 369 17.37 3.45 27.08
CA ARG A 369 17.53 3.68 25.63
C ARG A 369 16.47 4.61 25.06
N VAL A 370 15.21 4.47 25.49
CA VAL A 370 14.12 5.37 25.05
C VAL A 370 14.41 6.81 25.46
N PHE A 371 14.70 7.06 26.74
CA PHE A 371 15.00 8.41 27.23
C PHE A 371 16.26 8.99 26.57
N SER A 372 17.33 8.21 26.50
CA SER A 372 18.60 8.61 25.88
C SER A 372 18.41 9.00 24.41
N ASN A 373 17.60 8.26 23.66
CA ASN A 373 17.27 8.59 22.27
C ASN A 373 16.41 9.85 22.15
N LEU A 374 15.37 10.01 22.97
CA LEU A 374 14.49 11.18 22.91
C LEU A 374 15.23 12.47 23.30
N ILE A 375 15.98 12.44 24.40
CA ILE A 375 16.81 13.57 24.84
C ILE A 375 17.92 13.82 23.82
N GLY A 376 18.60 12.77 23.36
CA GLY A 376 19.63 12.87 22.33
C GLY A 376 19.13 13.49 21.03
N ASN A 377 17.88 13.23 20.64
CA ASN A 377 17.26 13.87 19.47
C ASN A 377 17.00 15.36 19.70
N ALA A 378 16.47 15.73 20.87
CA ALA A 378 16.30 17.13 21.25
C ALA A 378 17.63 17.88 21.23
N LEU A 379 18.70 17.26 21.72
CA LEU A 379 20.05 17.81 21.63
C LEU A 379 20.55 17.89 20.20
N LYS A 380 20.41 16.85 19.39
CA LYS A 380 20.94 16.83 18.02
C LYS A 380 20.29 17.87 17.12
N HIS A 381 18.97 17.95 17.12
CA HIS A 381 18.21 18.68 16.08
C HIS A 381 17.92 20.14 16.38
N ASN A 382 18.33 20.64 17.55
CA ASN A 382 18.08 22.00 17.97
C ASN A 382 19.35 22.85 18.12
N PRO A 383 19.22 24.19 18.03
CA PRO A 383 20.31 25.12 18.31
C PRO A 383 20.78 25.04 19.77
N HIS A 384 21.85 25.76 20.09
CA HIS A 384 22.32 25.91 21.47
C HIS A 384 21.35 26.77 22.29
N GLY A 385 21.26 26.54 23.60
CA GLY A 385 20.43 27.36 24.50
C GLY A 385 18.95 26.98 24.56
N ILE A 386 18.58 25.75 24.17
CA ILE A 386 17.19 25.28 24.30
C ILE A 386 16.81 25.03 25.76
N GLU A 387 15.51 25.11 26.00
CA GLU A 387 14.85 24.61 27.21
C GLU A 387 14.37 23.20 26.95
N LEU A 388 14.71 22.28 27.86
CA LEU A 388 14.31 20.88 27.82
C LEU A 388 13.57 20.55 29.12
N THR A 389 12.31 20.12 29.01
CA THR A 389 11.47 19.73 30.15
C THR A 389 11.18 18.24 30.13
N LEU A 390 11.38 17.57 31.26
CA LEU A 390 11.00 16.17 31.50
C LEU A 390 9.88 16.13 32.54
N ASP A 391 8.81 15.42 32.23
CA ASP A 391 7.64 15.32 33.12
C ASP A 391 7.02 13.92 33.07
N ALA A 392 6.35 13.50 34.14
CA ALA A 392 5.65 12.23 34.22
C ALA A 392 4.39 12.33 35.08
N THR A 393 3.26 11.85 34.56
CA THR A 393 1.95 11.96 35.22
C THR A 393 1.18 10.63 35.15
N VAL A 394 0.47 10.27 36.22
CA VAL A 394 -0.36 9.06 36.25
C VAL A 394 -1.67 9.29 35.48
N LEU A 395 -1.98 8.37 34.58
CA LEU A 395 -3.25 8.29 33.86
C LEU A 395 -4.14 7.23 34.52
N GLU A 396 -5.22 7.69 35.15
CA GLU A 396 -6.20 6.78 35.75
C GLU A 396 -7.03 6.03 34.67
N PRO A 397 -7.28 4.72 34.86
CA PRO A 397 -8.10 3.93 33.97
C PRO A 397 -9.56 4.37 34.10
N ARG A 398 -10.14 4.86 33.00
CA ARG A 398 -11.54 5.29 32.98
C ARG A 398 -12.47 4.08 32.97
N GLN A 399 -13.36 3.97 33.96
CA GLN A 399 -14.51 3.08 33.88
C GLN A 399 -15.43 3.53 32.73
N GLY A 400 -15.57 2.67 31.71
CA GLY A 400 -16.55 2.83 30.63
C GLY A 400 -15.97 3.10 29.24
N GLY A 401 -15.79 2.03 28.46
CA GLY A 401 -16.03 1.93 27.00
C GLY A 401 -15.55 2.99 25.99
N GLU A 402 -14.79 4.02 26.39
CA GLU A 402 -14.41 5.14 25.52
C GLU A 402 -12.89 5.28 25.39
N GLY A 403 -12.34 4.80 24.27
CA GLY A 403 -11.25 5.45 23.52
C GLY A 403 -9.94 5.84 24.21
N VAL A 404 -8.84 5.21 23.76
CA VAL A 404 -7.47 5.67 24.09
C VAL A 404 -7.23 7.08 23.53
N LYS A 405 -6.56 7.89 24.34
CA LYS A 405 -6.52 9.35 24.27
C LYS A 405 -5.16 9.81 23.75
N ARG A 406 -5.13 10.54 22.63
CA ARG A 406 -3.91 11.17 22.10
C ARG A 406 -3.66 12.49 22.83
N TRP A 407 -2.47 12.71 23.39
CA TRP A 407 -2.06 14.02 23.88
C TRP A 407 -1.97 14.99 22.68
N ARG A 408 -2.37 16.25 22.85
CA ARG A 408 -2.15 17.33 21.87
C ARG A 408 -2.22 18.69 22.57
N GLY A 409 -1.07 19.30 22.85
CA GLY A 409 -0.98 20.69 23.33
C GLY A 409 -1.80 20.99 24.59
N GLY A 410 -1.59 20.22 25.66
CA GLY A 410 -2.21 20.48 26.97
C GLY A 410 -3.70 20.13 27.10
N ARG A 411 -4.35 19.54 26.08
CA ARG A 411 -5.69 18.92 26.21
C ARG A 411 -5.77 17.56 25.55
N VAL A 412 -6.49 16.67 26.22
CA VAL A 412 -6.69 15.29 25.80
C VAL A 412 -7.95 15.18 24.92
N ARG A 413 -7.82 14.82 23.63
CA ARG A 413 -8.97 14.66 22.70
C ARG A 413 -9.27 13.18 22.38
N LYS A 414 -10.58 12.86 22.27
CA LYS A 414 -11.15 11.52 22.09
C LYS A 414 -10.77 10.90 20.73
N ILE A 415 -10.31 9.63 20.71
CA ILE A 415 -10.28 8.76 19.53
C ILE A 415 -10.85 7.39 19.94
N LYS A 416 -11.63 6.74 19.07
CA LYS A 416 -12.14 5.37 19.31
C LYS A 416 -10.98 4.37 19.28
N PRO A 417 -10.88 3.44 20.24
CA PRO A 417 -9.74 2.53 20.34
C PRO A 417 -9.83 1.44 19.29
N THR A 418 -8.70 1.05 18.70
CA THR A 418 -8.63 -0.06 17.73
C THR A 418 -8.20 -1.38 18.39
N HIS A 419 -7.84 -1.39 19.68
CA HIS A 419 -7.58 -2.62 20.43
C HIS A 419 -8.13 -2.50 21.87
N GLN A 420 -8.90 -3.52 22.28
CA GLN A 420 -9.34 -3.74 23.65
C GLN A 420 -8.17 -4.28 24.48
N CYS A 421 -7.54 -3.42 25.27
CA CYS A 421 -6.70 -3.72 26.45
C CYS A 421 -6.51 -2.36 27.15
N SER A 422 -6.58 -2.14 28.46
CA SER A 422 -6.66 -2.97 29.66
C SER A 422 -6.96 -2.00 30.81
N ASN A 423 -7.68 -2.39 31.87
CA ASN A 423 -8.01 -1.56 33.05
C ASN A 423 -6.80 -1.17 33.92
N ILE A 424 -5.58 -1.22 33.38
CA ILE A 424 -4.33 -1.02 34.12
C ILE A 424 -4.02 0.49 34.11
N PRO A 425 -3.78 1.13 35.27
CA PRO A 425 -3.31 2.51 35.29
C PRO A 425 -1.97 2.63 34.56
N MET A 426 -1.81 3.73 33.81
CA MET A 426 -0.64 3.98 32.98
C MET A 426 0.11 5.22 33.49
N LEU A 427 1.41 5.28 33.31
CA LEU A 427 2.22 6.49 33.51
C LEU A 427 2.47 7.14 32.14
N LEU A 428 2.14 8.42 31.99
CA LEU A 428 2.46 9.25 30.82
C LEU A 428 3.78 9.98 31.07
N CYS A 429 4.81 9.66 30.28
CA CYS A 429 6.10 10.33 30.30
C CYS A 429 6.18 11.34 29.14
N ILE A 430 6.80 12.49 29.39
CA ILE A 430 6.90 13.62 28.45
C ILE A 430 8.36 14.09 28.37
N VAL A 431 8.84 14.30 27.14
CA VAL A 431 10.11 14.94 26.81
C VAL A 431 9.81 16.10 25.88
N GLN A 432 9.93 17.33 26.36
CA GLN A 432 9.56 18.54 25.63
C GLN A 432 10.76 19.45 25.41
N ASP A 433 10.93 19.94 24.18
CA ASP A 433 11.91 20.95 23.80
C ASP A 433 11.22 22.19 23.21
N ASN A 434 11.83 23.37 23.37
CA ASN A 434 11.36 24.63 22.78
C ASN A 434 12.05 24.98 21.43
N GLY A 435 12.56 23.97 20.73
CA GLY A 435 13.44 24.15 19.59
C GLY A 435 12.74 24.40 18.24
N THR A 436 13.35 23.91 17.17
CA THR A 436 12.94 24.26 15.79
C THR A 436 11.58 23.67 15.37
N GLY A 437 11.10 22.65 16.08
CA GLY A 437 9.87 21.94 15.76
C GLY A 437 9.94 21.13 14.47
N ILE A 438 8.89 20.34 14.24
CA ILE A 438 8.78 19.34 13.18
C ILE A 438 7.52 19.65 12.37
N ALA A 439 7.60 19.53 11.04
CA ALA A 439 6.45 19.75 10.18
C ALA A 439 5.35 18.68 10.41
N PRO A 440 4.04 19.03 10.30
CA PRO A 440 2.95 18.08 10.52
C PRO A 440 3.02 16.82 9.63
N GLU A 441 3.47 16.97 8.38
CA GLU A 441 3.62 15.86 7.43
C GLU A 441 4.74 14.90 7.86
N GLN A 442 5.78 15.42 8.50
CA GLN A 442 6.90 14.62 9.02
C GLN A 442 6.52 13.88 10.30
N CYS A 443 5.70 14.49 11.17
CA CYS A 443 5.23 13.87 12.41
C CYS A 443 4.49 12.54 12.17
N GLN A 444 3.75 12.43 11.06
CA GLN A 444 3.00 11.21 10.70
C GLN A 444 3.89 10.02 10.31
N ARG A 445 5.15 10.28 9.95
CA ARG A 445 6.09 9.26 9.47
C ARG A 445 7.28 9.07 10.41
N LEU A 446 7.37 9.86 11.48
CA LEU A 446 8.56 9.97 12.31
C LEU A 446 8.99 8.65 12.97
N PHE A 447 8.03 7.80 13.33
CA PHE A 447 8.28 6.48 13.92
C PHE A 447 8.38 5.35 12.88
N LYS A 448 8.23 5.65 11.58
CA LYS A 448 8.41 4.64 10.53
C LYS A 448 9.90 4.40 10.28
N LEU A 449 10.22 3.14 10.04
CA LEU A 449 11.54 2.68 9.62
C LEU A 449 12.14 3.58 8.52
N TYR A 450 13.40 3.97 8.69
CA TYR A 450 14.20 4.75 7.74
C TYR A 450 13.71 6.17 7.43
N THR A 451 12.86 6.76 8.27
CA THR A 451 12.40 8.14 8.07
C THR A 451 13.45 9.15 8.55
N ARG A 452 13.87 10.08 7.67
CA ARG A 452 14.74 11.22 8.00
C ARG A 452 14.02 12.55 7.75
N GLY A 453 14.32 13.57 8.55
CA GLY A 453 13.80 14.93 8.34
C GLY A 453 14.50 15.65 7.17
N ASN A 454 13.81 16.60 6.51
CA ASN A 454 14.33 17.33 5.34
C ASN A 454 15.65 18.11 5.59
N ARG A 455 15.98 18.46 6.85
CA ARG A 455 17.24 19.11 7.24
C ARG A 455 18.37 18.12 7.59
N ALA A 456 18.12 16.81 7.49
CA ALA A 456 19.08 15.77 7.86
C ALA A 456 20.21 15.53 6.84
N ARG A 457 20.26 16.29 5.73
CA ARG A 457 21.31 16.14 4.69
C ARG A 457 22.73 16.35 5.24
N TYR A 458 22.87 16.97 6.43
CA TYR A 458 24.14 17.25 7.10
C TYR A 458 24.28 16.61 8.49
N MET A 459 23.28 15.85 8.99
CA MET A 459 23.33 15.24 10.33
C MET A 459 23.40 13.70 10.26
N PRO A 460 24.34 13.07 10.99
CA PRO A 460 24.42 11.61 11.07
C PRO A 460 23.18 10.99 11.73
N GLY A 461 22.63 9.95 11.12
CA GLY A 461 21.62 9.08 11.73
C GLY A 461 20.79 8.32 10.71
N LEU A 462 20.61 7.01 10.92
CA LEU A 462 19.86 6.13 10.02
C LEU A 462 18.32 6.29 10.10
N GLY A 463 17.82 7.14 11.00
CA GLY A 463 16.38 7.26 11.27
C GLY A 463 15.80 6.08 12.05
N LEU A 464 16.66 5.29 12.71
CA LEU A 464 16.29 4.06 13.42
C LEU A 464 15.92 4.29 14.89
N GLY A 465 16.46 5.33 15.54
CA GLY A 465 16.29 5.54 16.97
C GLY A 465 14.84 5.68 17.41
N LEU A 466 14.04 6.50 16.71
CA LEU A 466 12.61 6.69 17.06
C LEU A 466 11.76 5.45 16.73
N TYR A 467 12.10 4.71 15.67
CA TYR A 467 11.46 3.43 15.39
C TYR A 467 11.72 2.43 16.52
N LEU A 468 12.96 2.32 16.99
CA LEU A 468 13.32 1.46 18.13
C LEU A 468 12.60 1.91 19.40
N CYS A 469 12.50 3.22 19.67
CA CYS A 469 11.69 3.71 20.80
C CYS A 469 10.23 3.24 20.70
N GLN A 470 9.63 3.28 19.51
CA GLN A 470 8.27 2.77 19.31
C GLN A 470 8.19 1.27 19.56
N GLN A 471 9.11 0.47 19.04
CA GLN A 471 9.13 -0.97 19.29
C GLN A 471 9.29 -1.29 20.78
N ILE A 472 10.16 -0.55 21.49
CA ILE A 472 10.38 -0.74 22.94
C ILE A 472 9.09 -0.44 23.70
N ILE A 473 8.47 0.72 23.45
CA ILE A 473 7.25 1.12 24.16
C ILE A 473 6.07 0.20 23.84
N VAL A 474 5.93 -0.23 22.57
CA VAL A 474 4.90 -1.20 22.19
C VAL A 474 5.14 -2.56 22.85
N ALA A 475 6.41 -3.01 22.94
CA ALA A 475 6.75 -4.22 23.68
C ALA A 475 6.37 -4.10 25.16
N HIS A 476 6.47 -2.90 25.76
CA HIS A 476 5.99 -2.59 27.11
C HIS A 476 4.46 -2.44 27.21
N SER A 477 3.71 -2.70 26.13
CA SER A 477 2.25 -2.52 26.08
C SER A 477 1.80 -1.05 26.24
N GLY A 478 2.69 -0.11 25.90
CA GLY A 478 2.42 1.33 25.87
C GLY A 478 2.22 1.89 24.47
N GLU A 479 2.02 3.21 24.40
CA GLU A 479 1.94 3.98 23.16
C GLU A 479 2.98 5.11 23.18
N ILE A 480 3.51 5.48 22.02
CA ILE A 480 4.42 6.63 21.85
C ILE A 480 3.91 7.57 20.77
N GLY A 481 4.14 8.87 20.94
CA GLY A 481 3.75 9.88 19.98
C GLY A 481 4.58 11.16 20.06
N VAL A 482 4.26 12.08 19.15
CA VAL A 482 4.87 13.40 19.08
C VAL A 482 3.82 14.44 18.72
N ASP A 483 3.92 15.59 19.37
CA ASP A 483 3.18 16.81 19.04
C ASP A 483 4.17 17.94 18.86
N SER A 484 4.19 18.53 17.67
CA SER A 484 5.20 19.51 17.31
C SER A 484 4.65 20.54 16.34
N HIS A 485 5.17 21.76 16.45
CA HIS A 485 4.86 22.87 15.57
C HIS A 485 6.15 23.58 15.18
N LEU A 486 6.32 23.87 13.89
CA LEU A 486 7.50 24.58 13.39
C LEU A 486 7.69 25.91 14.15
N GLY A 487 8.91 26.09 14.68
CA GLY A 487 9.32 27.27 15.45
C GLY A 487 8.82 27.33 16.90
N LYS A 488 8.06 26.33 17.39
CA LYS A 488 7.56 26.29 18.78
C LYS A 488 8.11 25.12 19.60
N GLY A 489 8.95 24.28 19.00
CA GLY A 489 9.49 23.08 19.64
C GLY A 489 8.65 21.82 19.43
N SER A 490 9.00 20.77 20.16
CA SER A 490 8.40 19.44 20.06
C SER A 490 8.17 18.82 21.43
N THR A 491 7.07 18.08 21.55
CA THR A 491 6.77 17.28 22.73
C THR A 491 6.65 15.82 22.30
N PHE A 492 7.59 15.00 22.73
CA PHE A 492 7.50 13.56 22.64
C PHE A 492 6.84 13.03 23.90
N TRP A 493 5.95 12.06 23.75
CA TRP A 493 5.24 11.45 24.87
C TRP A 493 5.15 9.94 24.68
N PHE A 494 5.15 9.20 25.78
CA PHE A 494 4.88 7.77 25.77
C PHE A 494 4.21 7.30 27.05
N THR A 495 3.55 6.15 27.01
CA THR A 495 2.88 5.55 28.15
C THR A 495 3.55 4.25 28.59
N LEU A 496 3.51 3.98 29.90
CA LEU A 496 4.01 2.74 30.50
C LEU A 496 2.97 2.18 31.48
N PRO A 497 2.79 0.86 31.55
CA PRO A 497 1.93 0.25 32.57
C PRO A 497 2.53 0.42 33.96
N LEU A 498 1.71 0.83 34.93
CA LEU A 498 2.12 0.78 36.33
C LEU A 498 2.30 -0.67 36.78
N TYR A 499 3.22 -0.87 37.72
CA TYR A 499 3.33 -2.12 38.43
C TYR A 499 2.08 -2.30 39.30
N PRO A 500 1.34 -3.41 39.17
CA PRO A 500 0.20 -3.66 40.04
C PRO A 500 0.71 -3.73 41.48
N THR A 501 0.16 -2.86 42.33
CA THR A 501 0.48 -2.81 43.76
C THR A 501 -0.33 -3.83 44.54
#